data_AF-A0A1G2HJU9-F1
#
_entry.id   AF-A0A1G2HJU9-F1
#
_cell.length_a   1.000
_cell.length_b   1.000
_cell.length_c   1.000
_cell.angle_alpha   90.00
_cell.angle_beta   90.00
_cell.angle_gamma   90.00
#
_symmetry.space_group_name_H-M   'P 1'
#
loop_
_entity.id
_entity.type
_entity.pdbx_description
1 polymer ?
#
loop_
_entity_poly.entity_id
_entity_poly.type
_entity_poly.pdbx_seq_one_letter_code
_entity_poly.pdbx_strand_id
1 'polypeptide(L)' 'MEEKQEYVEFNQEQVELAVFLRKYNKELPESFPRATTVALKEFKITHPSLFKRNNMWSVDQHRKRVMDWLSSY' A
#
# COMPACT_ATOMS: atom_id res chain seq x y z
N MET A 1 -1.90 -29.76 -7.12
CA MET A 1 -2.40 -28.40 -7.33
C MET A 1 -3.38 -28.12 -6.22
N GLU A 2 -3.05 -27.22 -5.29
CA GLU A 2 -4.06 -26.51 -4.50
C GLU A 2 -3.39 -25.31 -3.80
N GLU A 3 -3.17 -24.24 -4.57
CA GLU A 3 -2.75 -22.91 -4.10
C GLU A 3 -3.93 -22.18 -3.45
N LYS A 4 -4.45 -22.72 -2.34
CA LYS A 4 -5.64 -22.16 -1.68
C LYS A 4 -5.45 -21.96 -0.18
N GLN A 5 -4.38 -21.28 0.25
CA GLN A 5 -4.34 -20.82 1.64
C GLN A 5 -3.35 -19.67 1.91
N GLU A 6 -3.36 -18.60 1.10
CA GLU A 6 -2.55 -17.41 1.43
C GLU A 6 -3.36 -16.10 1.31
N TYR A 7 -4.65 -16.16 1.68
CA TYR A 7 -5.57 -15.02 1.60
C TYR A 7 -6.00 -14.44 2.95
N VAL A 8 -5.49 -14.94 4.09
CA VAL A 8 -6.13 -14.62 5.39
C VAL A 8 -5.25 -13.89 6.41
N GLU A 9 -3.92 -13.81 6.26
CA GLU A 9 -3.08 -13.13 7.29
C GLU A 9 -2.29 -11.90 6.80
N PHE A 10 -2.55 -11.41 5.58
CA PHE A 10 -1.75 -10.33 4.98
C PHE A 10 -2.23 -8.89 5.29
N ASN A 11 -3.40 -8.74 5.91
CA ASN A 11 -4.10 -7.44 5.96
C ASN A 11 -3.60 -6.50 7.07
N GLN A 12 -2.95 -7.01 8.13
CA GLN A 12 -2.43 -6.18 9.23
C GLN A 12 -0.90 -6.08 9.30
N GLU A 13 -0.20 -6.75 8.39
CA GLU A 13 1.25 -6.83 8.40
C GLU A 13 1.86 -5.45 8.09
N GLN A 14 2.71 -4.98 9.00
CA GLN A 14 3.50 -3.78 8.80
C GLN A 14 4.67 -4.13 7.88
N VAL A 15 4.69 -3.56 6.70
CA VAL A 15 5.66 -3.86 5.64
C VAL A 15 6.47 -2.62 5.27
N GLU A 16 7.63 -2.87 4.67
CA GLU A 16 8.45 -1.79 4.10
C GLU A 16 7.82 -1.21 2.83
N LEU A 17 8.27 0.00 2.45
CA LEU A 17 7.77 0.72 1.28
C LEU A 17 7.88 -0.10 -0.01
N ALA A 18 9.00 -0.80 -0.22
CA ALA A 18 9.23 -1.61 -1.42
C ALA A 18 8.24 -2.79 -1.50
N VAL A 19 7.98 -3.42 -0.35
CA VAL A 19 7.01 -4.52 -0.24
C VAL A 19 5.60 -4.00 -0.45
N PHE A 20 5.23 -2.88 0.19
CA PHE A 20 3.93 -2.23 -0.02
C PHE A 20 3.69 -1.89 -1.49
N LEU A 21 4.67 -1.26 -2.15
CA LEU A 21 4.59 -0.90 -3.57
C LEU A 21 4.30 -2.12 -4.44
N ARG A 22 5.02 -3.23 -4.20
CA ARG A 22 4.83 -4.47 -4.94
C ARG A 22 3.44 -5.06 -4.69
N LYS A 23 2.98 -5.12 -3.45
CA LYS A 23 1.64 -5.61 -3.10
C LYS A 23 0.55 -4.71 -3.73
N TYR A 24 0.65 -3.40 -3.54
CA TYR A 24 -0.25 -2.39 -4.10
C TYR A 24 -0.40 -2.52 -5.62
N ASN A 25 0.73 -2.57 -6.35
CA ASN A 25 0.70 -2.70 -7.81
C ASN A 25 0.39 -4.13 -8.29
N LYS A 26 0.55 -5.18 -7.49
CA LYS A 26 0.17 -6.54 -7.88
C LYS A 26 -1.33 -6.78 -7.75
N GLU A 27 -1.94 -6.22 -6.71
CA GLU A 27 -3.36 -6.43 -6.40
C GLU A 27 -4.30 -5.45 -7.10
N LEU A 28 -3.77 -4.35 -7.65
CA LEU A 28 -4.57 -3.40 -8.39
C LEU A 28 -4.79 -3.82 -9.85
N PRO A 29 -6.05 -3.73 -10.34
CA PRO A 29 -6.36 -3.83 -11.75
C PRO A 29 -5.59 -2.77 -12.55
N GLU A 30 -5.31 -3.07 -13.81
CA GLU A 30 -4.55 -2.20 -14.73
C GLU A 30 -5.20 -0.82 -14.94
N SER A 31 -6.52 -0.71 -14.73
CA SER A 31 -7.27 0.54 -14.83
C SER A 31 -7.00 1.53 -13.69
N PHE A 32 -6.31 1.13 -12.62
CA PHE A 32 -6.04 2.01 -11.47
C PHE A 32 -4.64 2.63 -11.55
N PRO A 33 -4.46 3.86 -11.03
CA PRO A 33 -3.15 4.50 -11.00
C PRO A 33 -2.16 3.67 -10.18
N ARG A 34 -1.07 3.29 -10.85
CA ARG A 34 0.05 2.61 -10.22
C ARG A 34 0.75 3.58 -9.28
N ALA A 35 1.05 3.12 -8.07
CA ALA A 35 1.92 3.87 -7.19
C ALA A 35 3.36 3.75 -7.71
N THR A 36 4.15 4.81 -7.51
CA THR A 36 5.61 4.78 -7.67
C THR A 36 6.28 4.96 -6.31
N THR A 37 7.54 4.56 -6.19
CA THR A 37 8.32 4.81 -4.96
C THR A 37 8.37 6.30 -4.60
N VAL A 38 8.39 7.19 -5.60
CA VAL A 38 8.39 8.64 -5.40
C VAL A 38 7.06 9.10 -4.80
N ALA A 39 5.94 8.73 -5.42
CA ALA A 39 4.62 9.09 -4.96
C ALA A 39 4.34 8.56 -3.54
N LEU A 40 4.77 7.34 -3.22
CA LEU A 40 4.62 6.79 -1.87
C LEU A 40 5.47 7.53 -0.82
N LYS A 41 6.67 8.00 -1.19
CA LYS A 41 7.48 8.84 -0.28
C LYS A 41 6.80 10.18 -0.02
N GLU A 42 6.29 10.83 -1.07
CA GLU A 42 5.53 12.08 -0.95
C GLU A 42 4.26 11.90 -0.11
N PHE A 43 3.52 10.82 -0.33
CA PHE A 43 2.36 10.47 0.47
C PHE A 43 2.71 10.36 1.96
N LYS A 44 3.83 9.69 2.28
CA LYS A 44 4.29 9.52 3.66
C LYS A 44 4.71 10.85 4.32
N ILE A 45 5.34 11.74 3.56
CA ILE A 45 5.73 13.08 4.02
C ILE A 45 4.50 13.96 4.23
N THR A 46 3.50 13.82 3.36
CA THR A 46 2.24 14.61 3.41
C THR A 46 1.31 14.12 4.51
N HIS A 47 1.32 12.81 4.81
CA HIS A 47 0.42 12.18 5.79
C HIS A 47 1.17 11.42 6.89
N PRO A 48 2.12 12.05 7.62
CA PRO A 48 2.92 11.37 8.64
C PRO A 48 2.04 10.85 9.80
N SER A 49 0.87 11.46 10.01
CA SER A 49 -0.11 11.07 11.02
C SER A 49 -0.75 9.69 10.78
N LEU A 50 -0.67 9.14 9.56
CA LEU A 50 -1.12 7.78 9.24
C LEU A 50 -0.09 6.72 9.69
N PHE A 51 1.16 7.12 9.88
CA PHE A 51 2.28 6.24 10.18
C PHE A 51 2.57 6.20 11.69
N LYS A 52 1.58 5.78 12.50
CA LYS A 52 1.67 5.85 13.96
C LYS A 52 2.51 4.75 14.63
N ARG A 53 2.80 3.65 13.93
CA ARG A 53 3.62 2.53 14.45
C ARG A 53 4.83 2.31 13.54
N ASN A 54 6.01 2.67 14.04
CA ASN A 54 7.32 2.39 13.42
C ASN A 54 7.50 2.90 11.97
N ASN A 55 6.73 3.90 11.53
CA ASN A 55 6.82 4.43 10.17
C ASN A 55 6.64 3.36 9.07
N MET A 56 5.94 2.26 9.37
CA MET A 56 5.74 1.15 8.44
C MET A 56 4.43 1.30 7.65
N TRP A 57 4.36 0.60 6.52
CA TRP A 57 3.17 0.58 5.67
C TRP A 57 2.26 -0.59 6.04
N SER A 58 0.96 -0.40 5.87
CA SER A 58 -0.04 -1.46 5.99
C SER A 58 -0.92 -1.40 4.75
N VAL A 59 -1.05 -2.52 4.03
CA VAL A 59 -1.85 -2.58 2.79
C VAL A 59 -3.29 -2.18 3.08
N ASP A 60 -3.93 -2.75 4.10
CA ASP A 60 -5.31 -2.44 4.45
C ASP A 60 -5.52 -0.96 4.82
N GLN A 61 -4.64 -0.41 5.66
CA GLN A 61 -4.78 0.98 6.15
C GLN A 61 -4.43 2.02 5.08
N HIS A 62 -3.38 1.77 4.30
CA HIS A 62 -2.81 2.77 3.40
C HIS A 62 -3.29 2.63 1.96
N ARG A 63 -3.71 1.44 1.48
CA ARG A 63 -4.11 1.24 0.08
C ARG A 63 -5.23 2.19 -0.33
N LYS A 64 -6.31 2.26 0.44
CA LYS A 64 -7.44 3.15 0.12
C LYS A 64 -7.03 4.62 0.14
N ARG A 65 -6.18 5.02 1.10
CA ARG A 65 -5.70 6.40 1.24
C ARG A 65 -4.74 6.80 0.11
N VAL A 66 -3.81 5.92 -0.25
CA VAL A 66 -2.90 6.11 -1.38
C VAL A 66 -3.67 6.18 -2.69
N MET A 67 -4.65 5.30 -2.89
CA MET A 67 -5.47 5.29 -4.09
C MET A 67 -6.31 6.57 -4.23
N ASP A 68 -6.96 7.00 -3.15
CA ASP A 68 -7.72 8.26 -3.10
C ASP A 68 -6.81 9.47 -3.38
N TRP A 69 -5.63 9.51 -2.75
CA TRP A 69 -4.64 10.56 -2.96
C TRP A 69 -4.08 10.59 -4.38
N LEU A 70 -3.72 9.44 -4.96
CA LEU A 70 -3.24 9.32 -6.34
C LEU A 70 -4.32 9.67 -7.38
N SER A 71 -5.59 9.55 -7.03
CA SER A 71 -6.69 9.96 -7.92
C SER A 71 -6.97 11.46 -7.86
N SER A 72 -6.47 12.15 -6.83
CA SER A 72 -6.65 13.58 -6.58
C SER A 72 -5.37 14.41 -6.83
N TYR A 73 -4.24 13.74 -7.11
CA TYR A 73 -2.92 14.33 -7.37
C TYR A 73 -2.61 14.30 -8.86
#